data_AF-A0AAW1VWQ6-F1
#
_entry.id   AF-A0AAW1VWQ6-F1
#
_cell.length_a   1.000
_cell.length_b   1.000
_cell.length_c   1.000
_cell.angle_alpha   90.00
_cell.angle_beta   90.00
_cell.angle_gamma   90.00
#
_symmetry.space_group_name_H-M   'P 1'
#
loop_
_entity.id
_entity.type
_entity.pdbx_description
1 polymer ?
#
loop_
_entity_poly.entity_id
_entity_poly.type
_entity_poly.pdbx_seq_one_letter_code
_entity_poly.pdbx_strand_id
1 'polypeptide(L)'
;MADSSSYDEILELIVIFLDALFLYVPLINEDTKCVMLDNRLMIAAIILRSVGDLIYVRRIYLRIKHEWHHCKDGWREWMGIAKKTICILPVPQVVILTFLPKMRGLKSLKIMKFLSALILLQYLPRLYPFFKMCKRVNNYMIDFFKTKNKERLMELPKWFGIAINIVGYILASHVLGAFCSFASNLNSSTYGWENLFVVVISISGLVLFMYLLGHSQTYMQETDRREKIKCNLFLGKLEKVDSLKDKAPEVRQEICRRARRADVSKRDQDYESC
;
A
#
# COMPACT_ATOMS: atom_id res chain seq x y z
N MET A 1 7.75 -24.40 5.90
CA MET A 1 7.82 -23.26 6.84
C MET A 1 7.63 -21.88 6.17
N ALA A 2 7.29 -21.80 4.87
CA ALA A 2 7.08 -20.52 4.17
C ALA A 2 5.62 -20.02 4.17
N ASP A 3 4.66 -20.88 4.54
CA ASP A 3 3.24 -20.62 4.28
C ASP A 3 2.60 -19.68 5.33
N SER A 4 2.89 -19.85 6.63
CA SER A 4 2.30 -18.99 7.67
C SER A 4 2.82 -17.55 7.67
N SER A 5 4.00 -17.30 7.10
CA SER A 5 4.61 -15.97 7.08
C SER A 5 3.98 -15.04 6.06
N SER A 6 3.40 -15.55 4.96
CA SER A 6 2.83 -14.71 3.90
C SER A 6 1.46 -14.14 4.27
N TYR A 7 0.60 -14.95 4.89
CA TYR A 7 -0.72 -14.52 5.37
C TYR A 7 -0.63 -13.45 6.45
N ASP A 8 0.34 -13.55 7.37
CA ASP A 8 0.57 -12.55 8.41
C ASP A 8 0.94 -11.18 7.82
N GLU A 9 1.66 -11.14 6.70
CA GLU A 9 2.06 -9.88 6.04
C GLU A 9 0.89 -9.20 5.31
N ILE A 10 0.02 -9.98 4.65
CA ILE A 10 -1.21 -9.48 4.02
C ILE A 10 -2.19 -8.97 5.07
N LEU A 11 -2.31 -9.69 6.18
CA LEU A 11 -3.22 -9.32 7.26
C LEU A 11 -2.76 -8.04 7.96
N GLU A 12 -1.45 -7.81 8.09
CA GLU A 12 -0.90 -6.53 8.54
C GLU A 12 -1.19 -5.36 7.59
N LEU A 13 -1.17 -5.60 6.27
CA LEU A 13 -1.57 -4.60 5.28
C LEU A 13 -3.01 -4.13 5.51
N ILE A 14 -3.91 -5.08 5.74
CA ILE A 14 -5.32 -4.83 5.99
C ILE A 14 -5.49 -4.04 7.29
N VAL A 15 -4.81 -4.43 8.37
CA VAL A 15 -4.88 -3.72 9.66
C VAL A 15 -4.37 -2.28 9.55
N ILE A 16 -3.31 -2.01 8.79
CA ILE A 16 -2.77 -0.64 8.61
C ILE A 16 -3.73 0.22 7.79
N PHE A 17 -4.35 -0.32 6.75
CA PHE A 17 -5.38 0.38 5.99
C PHE A 17 -6.58 0.77 6.88
N LEU A 18 -6.96 -0.13 7.79
CA LEU A 18 -8.07 0.07 8.70
C LEU A 18 -7.74 0.99 9.88
N ASP A 19 -6.47 1.09 10.28
CA ASP A 19 -6.00 2.02 11.31
C ASP A 19 -6.20 3.49 10.89
N ALA A 20 -6.05 3.80 9.60
CA ALA A 20 -6.31 5.14 9.09
C ALA A 20 -7.80 5.53 9.13
N LEU A 21 -8.73 4.56 9.19
CA LEU A 21 -10.16 4.81 9.39
C LEU A 21 -10.45 5.54 10.73
N PHE A 22 -9.62 5.35 11.75
CA PHE A 22 -9.77 6.05 13.03
C PHE A 22 -9.55 7.56 12.93
N LEU A 23 -8.74 8.00 11.97
CA LEU A 23 -8.51 9.42 11.72
C LEU A 23 -9.78 10.11 11.18
N TYR A 24 -10.76 9.34 10.68
CA TYR A 24 -12.05 9.83 10.19
C TYR A 24 -13.17 9.81 11.26
N VAL A 25 -12.95 9.19 12.44
CA VAL A 25 -13.96 9.07 13.50
C VAL A 25 -14.38 10.42 14.13
N PRO A 26 -13.46 11.36 14.44
CA PRO A 26 -13.86 12.66 14.96
C PRO A 26 -14.31 13.56 13.80
N LEU A 27 -15.64 13.68 13.60
CA LEU A 27 -16.23 14.66 12.67
C LEU A 27 -16.50 15.99 13.40
N ILE A 28 -16.14 17.12 12.83
CA ILE A 28 -16.48 18.45 13.37
C ILE A 28 -17.71 18.96 12.63
N ASN A 29 -18.73 19.36 13.38
CA ASN A 29 -19.91 20.04 12.84
C ASN A 29 -19.58 21.54 12.66
N GLU A 30 -19.73 22.03 11.44
CA GLU A 30 -19.38 23.41 11.03
C GLU A 30 -20.21 24.48 11.76
N ASP A 31 -21.48 24.21 12.03
CA ASP A 31 -22.41 25.17 12.65
C ASP A 31 -22.20 25.33 14.16
N THR A 32 -21.94 24.20 14.82
CA THR A 32 -21.78 24.16 16.28
C THR A 32 -20.34 24.22 16.73
N LYS A 33 -19.37 24.12 15.79
CA LYS A 33 -17.94 23.89 16.04
C LYS A 33 -17.67 22.73 17.02
N CYS A 34 -18.66 21.85 17.19
CA CYS A 34 -18.62 20.74 18.12
C CYS A 34 -18.20 19.48 17.38
N VAL A 35 -17.42 18.64 18.03
CA VAL A 35 -17.06 17.32 17.52
C VAL A 35 -18.26 16.41 17.69
N MET A 36 -18.86 15.99 16.58
CA MET A 36 -19.85 14.92 16.55
C MET A 36 -19.13 13.61 16.29
N LEU A 37 -19.27 12.71 17.25
CA LEU A 37 -18.73 11.37 17.13
C LEU A 37 -19.81 10.44 16.61
N ASP A 38 -19.58 9.81 15.46
CA ASP A 38 -20.48 8.77 14.97
C ASP A 38 -20.26 7.50 15.82
N ASN A 39 -21.24 7.18 16.65
CA ASN A 39 -21.21 5.99 17.50
C ASN A 39 -21.07 4.69 16.69
N ARG A 40 -21.63 4.61 15.48
CA ARG A 40 -21.52 3.40 14.64
C ARG A 40 -20.10 3.24 14.10
N LEU A 41 -19.51 4.34 13.62
CA LEU A 41 -18.14 4.33 13.11
C LEU A 41 -17.12 4.07 14.22
N MET A 42 -17.35 4.64 15.42
CA MET A 42 -16.51 4.38 16.59
C MET A 42 -16.54 2.91 17.01
N ILE A 43 -17.72 2.29 17.09
CA ILE A 43 -17.85 0.87 17.45
C ILE A 43 -17.18 -0.02 16.39
N ALA A 44 -17.44 0.24 15.10
CA ALA A 44 -16.85 -0.52 14.01
C ALA A 44 -15.31 -0.44 14.05
N ALA A 45 -14.76 0.76 14.25
CA ALA A 45 -13.33 0.96 14.36
C ALA A 45 -12.75 0.19 15.57
N ILE A 46 -13.37 0.25 16.76
CA ILE A 46 -12.92 -0.48 17.96
C ILE A 46 -12.88 -2.00 17.73
N ILE A 47 -13.93 -2.56 17.12
CA ILE A 47 -13.99 -4.00 16.82
C ILE A 47 -12.84 -4.39 15.89
N LEU A 48 -12.68 -3.63 14.81
CA LEU A 48 -11.69 -3.89 13.78
C LEU A 48 -10.25 -3.79 14.29
N ARG A 49 -10.01 -2.84 15.19
CA ARG A 49 -8.75 -2.64 15.91
C ARG A 49 -8.43 -3.78 16.85
N SER A 50 -9.43 -4.25 17.59
CA SER A 50 -9.27 -5.38 18.52
C SER A 50 -8.82 -6.64 17.80
N VAL A 51 -9.33 -6.87 16.58
CA VAL A 51 -8.87 -7.97 15.72
C VAL A 51 -7.39 -7.79 15.34
N GLY A 52 -6.99 -6.59 14.92
CA GLY A 52 -5.60 -6.26 14.59
C GLY A 52 -4.63 -6.45 15.77
N ASP A 53 -5.03 -6.01 16.97
CA ASP A 53 -4.25 -6.19 18.20
C ASP A 53 -4.03 -7.67 18.53
N LEU A 54 -5.06 -8.52 18.37
CA LEU A 54 -4.95 -9.97 18.61
C LEU A 54 -3.98 -10.65 17.63
N ILE A 55 -4.05 -10.30 16.35
CA ILE A 55 -3.14 -10.80 15.31
C ILE A 55 -1.69 -10.41 15.65
N TYR A 56 -1.49 -9.18 16.12
CA TYR A 56 -0.19 -8.69 16.48
C TYR A 56 0.39 -9.38 17.73
N VAL A 57 -0.43 -9.57 18.77
CA VAL A 57 -0.04 -10.32 19.98
C VAL A 57 0.37 -11.75 19.62
N ARG A 58 -0.39 -12.43 18.75
CA ARG A 58 -0.02 -13.74 18.22
C ARG A 58 1.37 -13.71 17.57
N ARG A 59 1.67 -12.69 16.77
CA ARG A 59 2.97 -12.55 16.07
C ARG A 59 4.13 -12.32 17.03
N ILE A 60 3.95 -11.48 18.07
CA ILE A 60 4.95 -11.31 19.13
C ILE A 60 5.17 -12.63 19.85
N TYR A 61 4.10 -13.31 20.26
CA TYR A 61 4.20 -14.58 20.98
C TYR A 61 4.98 -15.62 20.17
N LEU A 62 4.66 -15.78 18.88
CA LEU A 62 5.38 -16.69 17.99
C LEU A 62 6.86 -16.29 17.81
N ARG A 63 7.16 -14.98 17.73
CA ARG A 63 8.53 -14.48 17.65
C ARG A 63 9.31 -14.78 18.92
N ILE A 64 8.74 -14.50 20.09
CA ILE A 64 9.37 -14.78 21.40
C ILE A 64 9.58 -16.29 21.56
N LYS A 65 8.57 -17.11 21.24
CA LYS A 65 8.68 -18.57 21.28
C LYS A 65 9.79 -19.09 20.36
N HIS A 66 9.95 -18.51 19.17
CA HIS A 66 10.99 -18.87 18.22
C HIS A 66 12.39 -18.43 18.69
N GLU A 67 12.52 -17.17 19.14
CA GLU A 67 13.80 -16.62 19.62
C GLU A 67 14.26 -17.26 20.95
N TRP A 68 13.32 -17.69 21.80
CA TRP A 68 13.62 -18.47 23.03
C TRP A 68 14.42 -19.75 22.74
N HIS A 69 14.19 -20.37 21.58
CA HIS A 69 14.90 -21.60 21.18
C HIS A 69 16.28 -21.35 20.55
N HIS A 70 16.73 -20.11 20.35
CA HIS A 70 17.96 -19.79 19.60
C HIS A 70 18.95 -18.85 20.32
N CYS A 71 18.82 -18.74 21.65
CA CYS A 71 19.52 -17.74 22.46
C CYS A 71 21.07 -17.76 22.34
N LYS A 72 21.68 -16.64 21.90
CA LYS A 72 23.11 -16.38 22.18
C LYS A 72 23.55 -14.96 22.58
N ASP A 73 22.83 -13.84 22.39
CA ASP A 73 23.32 -12.53 22.91
C ASP A 73 22.24 -11.50 23.28
N GLY A 74 22.27 -11.01 24.53
CA GLY A 74 21.10 -10.55 25.27
C GLY A 74 20.95 -9.06 25.63
N TRP A 75 21.10 -8.10 24.70
CA TRP A 75 20.63 -6.72 24.97
C TRP A 75 20.21 -5.94 23.71
N ARG A 76 20.97 -6.06 22.62
CA ARG A 76 20.69 -5.39 21.35
C ARG A 76 19.39 -5.89 20.69
N GLU A 77 19.08 -7.17 20.86
CA GLU A 77 17.85 -7.80 20.37
C GLU A 77 16.63 -7.38 21.20
N TRP A 78 16.74 -7.40 22.52
CA TRP A 78 15.70 -6.90 23.44
C TRP A 78 15.34 -5.43 23.21
N MET A 79 16.33 -4.58 22.95
CA MET A 79 16.08 -3.17 22.60
C MET A 79 15.38 -3.02 21.24
N GLY A 80 15.65 -3.93 20.29
CA GLY A 80 14.96 -4.00 19.00
C GLY A 80 13.50 -4.48 19.12
N ILE A 81 13.23 -5.41 20.03
CA ILE A 81 11.88 -5.87 20.38
C ILE A 81 11.14 -4.76 21.11
N ALA A 82 11.74 -4.15 22.13
CA ALA A 82 11.16 -3.05 22.90
C ALA A 82 10.75 -1.86 22.03
N LYS A 83 11.60 -1.46 21.07
CA LYS A 83 11.24 -0.40 20.09
C LYS A 83 10.00 -0.75 19.26
N LYS A 84 9.87 -2.01 18.82
CA LYS A 84 8.69 -2.48 18.07
C LYS A 84 7.45 -2.54 18.96
N THR A 85 7.60 -2.98 20.21
CA THR A 85 6.51 -3.06 21.19
C THR A 85 6.00 -1.67 21.59
N ILE A 86 6.88 -0.69 21.84
CA ILE A 86 6.50 0.68 22.21
C ILE A 86 5.78 1.40 21.04
N CYS A 87 6.19 1.19 19.81
CA CYS A 87 5.55 1.80 18.63
C CYS A 87 4.16 1.22 18.33
N ILE A 88 3.85 0.03 18.87
CA ILE A 88 2.64 -0.72 18.51
C ILE A 88 1.66 -0.81 19.68
N LEU A 89 2.11 -0.51 20.90
CA LEU A 89 1.30 -0.43 22.11
C LEU A 89 0.00 0.36 21.85
N PRO A 90 -1.16 -0.10 22.35
CA PRO A 90 -2.47 0.47 22.06
C PRO A 90 -2.73 1.84 22.73
N VAL A 91 -1.70 2.68 22.82
CA VAL A 91 -1.75 4.05 23.32
C VAL A 91 -2.86 4.86 22.62
N PRO A 92 -3.08 4.77 21.29
CA PRO A 92 -4.20 5.47 20.68
C PRO A 92 -5.54 4.90 21.15
N GLN A 93 -5.71 3.58 21.28
CA GLN A 93 -6.95 2.98 21.77
C GLN A 93 -7.26 3.36 23.22
N VAL A 94 -6.25 3.32 24.10
CA VAL A 94 -6.40 3.70 25.51
C VAL A 94 -6.75 5.17 25.63
N VAL A 95 -6.07 6.04 24.87
CA VAL A 95 -6.37 7.48 24.83
C VAL A 95 -7.76 7.73 24.26
N ILE A 96 -8.17 7.02 23.20
CA ILE A 96 -9.51 7.15 22.60
C ILE A 96 -10.58 6.69 23.59
N LEU A 97 -10.47 5.49 24.16
CA LEU A 97 -11.44 4.93 25.11
C LEU A 97 -11.57 5.76 26.39
N THR A 98 -10.49 6.39 26.86
CA THR A 98 -10.50 7.17 28.11
C THR A 98 -10.87 8.64 27.89
N PHE A 99 -10.41 9.26 26.81
CA PHE A 99 -10.61 10.70 26.55
C PHE A 99 -11.81 11.00 25.65
N LEU A 100 -12.12 10.22 24.60
CA LEU A 100 -13.25 10.55 23.71
C LEU A 100 -14.61 10.63 24.40
N PRO A 101 -15.04 9.64 25.21
CA PRO A 101 -16.33 9.75 25.90
C PRO A 101 -16.36 10.91 26.90
N LYS A 102 -15.21 11.26 27.50
CA LYS A 102 -15.07 12.44 28.39
C LYS A 102 -15.14 13.77 27.65
N MET A 103 -14.82 13.78 26.36
CA MET A 103 -14.81 14.99 25.51
C MET A 103 -16.12 15.24 24.75
N ARG A 104 -17.09 14.33 24.84
CA ARG A 104 -18.42 14.49 24.26
C ARG A 104 -19.10 15.73 24.88
N GLY A 105 -19.14 16.84 24.13
CA GLY A 105 -19.72 18.13 24.56
C GLY A 105 -18.74 19.18 25.09
N LEU A 106 -17.43 18.90 25.12
CA LEU A 106 -16.41 19.90 25.46
C LEU A 106 -16.17 20.84 24.26
N LYS A 107 -16.37 22.16 24.45
CA LYS A 107 -16.12 23.21 23.43
C LYS A 107 -14.62 23.48 23.16
N SER A 108 -13.72 22.55 23.48
CA SER A 108 -12.26 22.78 23.45
C SER A 108 -11.57 22.19 22.21
N LEU A 109 -11.59 22.95 21.11
CA LEU A 109 -10.89 22.62 19.86
C LEU A 109 -9.36 22.42 20.03
N LYS A 110 -8.76 23.08 21.04
CA LYS A 110 -7.31 23.02 21.28
C LYS A 110 -6.84 21.66 21.77
N ILE A 111 -7.61 21.04 22.68
CA ILE A 111 -7.32 19.70 23.22
C ILE A 111 -7.60 18.63 22.14
N MET A 112 -8.65 18.81 21.34
CA MET A 112 -8.96 17.92 20.21
C MET A 112 -7.86 17.93 19.13
N LYS A 113 -7.37 19.12 18.75
CA LYS A 113 -6.22 19.27 17.84
C LYS A 113 -4.97 18.56 18.40
N PHE A 114 -4.72 18.71 19.70
CA PHE A 114 -3.59 18.06 20.36
C PHE A 114 -3.73 16.53 20.35
N LEU A 115 -4.90 15.99 20.70
CA LEU A 115 -5.15 14.54 20.69
C LEU A 115 -5.11 13.93 19.29
N SER A 116 -5.68 14.63 18.30
CA SER A 116 -5.60 14.23 16.89
C SER A 116 -4.15 14.26 16.38
N ALA A 117 -3.35 15.25 16.79
CA ALA A 117 -1.92 15.30 16.47
C ALA A 117 -1.14 14.16 17.15
N LEU A 118 -1.50 13.76 18.37
CA LEU A 118 -0.90 12.60 19.06
C LEU A 118 -1.23 11.29 18.35
N ILE A 119 -2.47 11.09 17.89
CA ILE A 119 -2.87 9.91 17.11
C ILE A 119 -2.08 9.87 15.80
N LEU A 120 -1.94 11.01 15.13
CA LEU A 120 -1.20 11.14 13.88
C LEU A 120 0.32 10.88 14.06
N LEU A 121 0.91 11.38 15.13
CA LEU A 121 2.32 11.13 15.48
C LEU A 121 2.57 9.64 15.76
N GLN A 122 1.59 8.95 16.36
CA GLN A 122 1.65 7.50 16.61
C GLN A 122 1.40 6.65 15.35
N TYR A 123 0.78 7.23 14.32
CA TYR A 123 0.58 6.56 13.03
C TYR A 123 1.89 6.45 12.23
N LEU A 124 2.81 7.42 12.33
CA LEU A 124 4.09 7.42 11.61
C LEU A 124 4.97 6.19 11.92
N PRO A 125 5.19 5.79 13.20
CA PRO A 125 5.88 4.55 13.52
C PRO A 125 5.20 3.29 12.96
N ARG A 126 3.87 3.28 12.83
CA ARG A 126 3.10 2.15 12.26
C ARG A 126 3.27 2.06 10.74
N LEU A 127 3.54 3.18 10.07
CA LEU A 127 3.81 3.23 8.64
C LEU A 127 5.20 2.69 8.26
N TYR A 128 6.17 2.76 9.18
CA TYR A 128 7.56 2.36 8.92
C TYR A 128 7.73 0.86 8.57
N PRO A 129 7.14 -0.10 9.31
CA PRO A 129 7.16 -1.52 8.95
C PRO A 129 6.54 -1.79 7.58
N PHE A 130 5.46 -1.08 7.23
CA PHE A 130 4.83 -1.18 5.92
C PHE A 130 5.77 -0.68 4.81
N PHE A 131 6.38 0.50 4.97
CA PHE A 131 7.33 1.00 3.98
C PHE A 131 8.51 0.04 3.80
N LYS A 132 8.99 -0.55 4.89
CA LYS A 132 10.03 -1.60 4.85
C LYS A 132 9.55 -2.85 4.11
N MET A 133 8.29 -3.26 4.29
CA MET A 133 7.67 -4.36 3.56
C MET A 133 7.58 -4.06 2.06
N CYS A 134 7.03 -2.91 1.67
CA CYS A 134 6.96 -2.49 0.28
C CYS A 134 8.33 -2.43 -0.36
N LYS A 135 9.34 -1.91 0.34
CA LYS A 135 10.72 -1.91 -0.13
C LYS A 135 11.27 -3.33 -0.30
N ARG A 136 10.94 -4.26 0.59
CA ARG A 136 11.32 -5.67 0.49
C ARG A 136 10.66 -6.35 -0.71
N VAL A 137 9.34 -6.20 -0.87
CA VAL A 137 8.58 -6.75 -2.00
C VAL A 137 9.08 -6.16 -3.32
N ASN A 138 9.31 -4.84 -3.37
CA ASN A 138 9.85 -4.17 -4.55
C ASN A 138 11.26 -4.68 -4.88
N ASN A 139 12.15 -4.82 -3.88
CA ASN A 139 13.49 -5.34 -4.11
C ASN A 139 13.48 -6.83 -4.51
N TYR A 140 12.62 -7.65 -3.89
CA TYR A 140 12.42 -9.05 -4.27
C TYR A 140 11.90 -9.14 -5.70
N MET A 141 10.94 -8.30 -6.07
CA MET A 141 10.39 -8.26 -7.42
C MET A 141 11.43 -7.78 -8.45
N ILE A 142 12.24 -6.76 -8.12
CA ILE A 142 13.36 -6.32 -8.95
C ILE A 142 14.38 -7.45 -9.13
N ASP A 143 14.75 -8.14 -8.05
CA ASP A 143 15.71 -9.23 -8.08
C ASP A 143 15.17 -10.46 -8.83
N PHE A 144 13.88 -10.76 -8.66
CA PHE A 144 13.16 -11.78 -9.39
C PHE A 144 13.14 -11.47 -10.90
N PHE A 145 12.82 -10.23 -11.29
CA PHE A 145 12.87 -9.80 -12.69
C PHE A 145 14.29 -9.78 -13.26
N LYS A 146 15.30 -9.47 -12.44
CA LYS A 146 16.71 -9.48 -12.83
C LYS A 146 17.23 -10.92 -13.03
N THR A 147 16.81 -11.84 -12.18
CA THR A 147 17.24 -13.25 -12.18
C THR A 147 16.55 -14.06 -13.28
N LYS A 148 15.26 -13.78 -13.58
CA LYS A 148 14.53 -14.46 -14.66
C LYS A 148 14.94 -14.07 -16.07
N ASN A 149 15.81 -13.08 -16.26
CA ASN A 149 16.36 -12.77 -17.57
C ASN A 149 17.31 -13.85 -18.11
N LYS A 150 17.63 -14.90 -17.32
CA LYS A 150 18.54 -15.97 -17.73
C LYS A 150 17.90 -17.33 -18.08
N GLU A 151 16.74 -17.72 -17.55
CA GLU A 151 16.14 -19.03 -17.87
C GLU A 151 14.60 -19.02 -17.91
N ARG A 152 14.07 -19.91 -18.77
CA ARG A 152 12.72 -19.99 -19.32
C ARG A 152 11.54 -19.66 -18.38
N LEU A 153 10.70 -18.74 -18.88
CA LEU A 153 9.23 -18.73 -18.88
C LEU A 153 8.52 -19.42 -17.70
N MET A 154 8.50 -18.74 -16.57
CA MET A 154 7.25 -18.65 -15.81
C MET A 154 6.94 -17.15 -15.80
N GLU A 155 6.18 -16.66 -16.77
CA GLU A 155 5.83 -15.24 -16.83
C GLU A 155 4.99 -14.95 -15.58
N LEU A 156 5.56 -14.29 -14.56
CA LEU A 156 4.71 -13.68 -13.53
C LEU A 156 3.70 -12.79 -14.25
N PRO A 157 2.44 -12.75 -13.80
CA PRO A 157 1.43 -12.00 -14.49
C PRO A 157 1.88 -10.55 -14.64
N LYS A 158 1.89 -10.03 -15.87
CA LYS A 158 2.36 -8.68 -16.20
C LYS A 158 1.71 -7.64 -15.25
N TRP A 159 0.43 -7.80 -14.97
CA TRP A 159 -0.35 -6.91 -14.09
C TRP A 159 0.12 -6.87 -12.62
N PHE A 160 0.92 -7.82 -12.13
CA PHE A 160 1.32 -7.89 -10.72
C PHE A 160 2.16 -6.67 -10.28
N GLY A 161 3.09 -6.22 -11.13
CA GLY A 161 3.89 -5.02 -10.84
C GLY A 161 3.03 -3.74 -10.83
N ILE A 162 2.05 -3.64 -11.72
CA ILE A 162 1.07 -2.56 -11.73
C ILE A 162 0.25 -2.57 -10.44
N ALA A 163 -0.23 -3.76 -10.04
CA ALA A 163 -1.06 -3.93 -8.86
C ALA A 163 -0.33 -3.47 -7.58
N ILE A 164 0.94 -3.82 -7.42
CA ILE A 164 1.75 -3.35 -6.27
C ILE A 164 1.85 -1.83 -6.23
N ASN A 165 2.08 -1.18 -7.38
CA ASN A 165 2.17 0.28 -7.45
C ASN A 165 0.83 0.96 -7.14
N ILE A 166 -0.27 0.41 -7.65
CA ILE A 166 -1.63 0.89 -7.35
C ILE A 166 -1.95 0.74 -5.86
N VAL A 167 -1.64 -0.42 -5.26
CA VAL A 167 -1.85 -0.65 -3.82
C VAL A 167 -1.04 0.35 -2.98
N GLY A 168 0.22 0.61 -3.36
CA GLY A 168 1.06 1.62 -2.71
C GLY A 168 0.46 3.02 -2.82
N TYR A 169 -0.07 3.40 -3.98
CA TYR A 169 -0.73 4.68 -4.20
C TYR A 169 -2.04 4.83 -3.41
N ILE A 170 -2.87 3.78 -3.38
CA ILE A 170 -4.12 3.77 -2.61
C ILE A 170 -3.81 4.02 -1.13
N LEU A 171 -2.79 3.35 -0.58
CA LEU A 171 -2.40 3.57 0.81
C LEU A 171 -1.85 4.99 1.02
N ALA A 172 -0.97 5.48 0.16
CA ALA A 172 -0.43 6.84 0.27
C ALA A 172 -1.54 7.90 0.21
N SER A 173 -2.50 7.73 -0.71
CA SER A 173 -3.67 8.59 -0.85
C SER A 173 -4.60 8.51 0.37
N HIS A 174 -4.75 7.32 0.95
CA HIS A 174 -5.57 7.15 2.16
C HIS A 174 -4.96 7.90 3.35
N VAL A 175 -3.63 7.80 3.53
CA VAL A 175 -2.90 8.57 4.55
C VAL A 175 -3.05 10.06 4.30
N LEU A 176 -2.77 10.51 3.07
CA LEU A 176 -2.88 11.93 2.70
C LEU A 176 -4.32 12.46 2.87
N GLY A 177 -5.33 11.64 2.58
CA GLY A 177 -6.74 11.98 2.78
C GLY A 177 -7.09 12.19 4.25
N ALA A 178 -6.53 11.39 5.15
CA ALA A 178 -6.69 11.59 6.59
C ALA A 178 -6.04 12.91 7.06
N PHE A 179 -4.86 13.23 6.54
CA PHE A 179 -4.21 14.53 6.77
C PHE A 179 -5.04 15.70 6.23
N CYS A 180 -5.62 15.54 5.04
CA CYS A 180 -6.49 16.55 4.42
C CYS A 180 -7.75 16.78 5.26
N SER A 181 -8.41 15.73 5.74
CA SER A 181 -9.57 15.84 6.63
C SER A 181 -9.24 16.58 7.93
N PHE A 182 -8.06 16.32 8.53
CA PHE A 182 -7.58 17.11 9.66
C PHE A 182 -7.31 18.58 9.29
N ALA A 183 -6.73 18.82 8.11
CA ALA A 183 -6.40 20.16 7.63
C ALA A 183 -7.66 20.98 7.29
N SER A 184 -8.72 20.35 6.74
CA SER A 184 -10.01 20.99 6.48
C SER A 184 -10.69 21.50 7.75
N ASN A 185 -10.37 20.91 8.91
CA ASN A 185 -10.84 21.38 10.21
C ASN A 185 -10.04 22.60 10.74
N LEU A 186 -9.01 23.04 10.03
CA LEU A 186 -8.33 24.31 10.29
C LEU A 186 -9.17 25.42 9.65
N ASN A 187 -9.66 26.37 10.46
CA ASN A 187 -10.21 27.60 9.90
C ASN A 187 -9.16 28.31 9.03
N SER A 188 -9.58 29.13 8.08
CA SER A 188 -8.71 30.10 7.41
C SER A 188 -8.19 31.12 8.43
N SER A 189 -7.19 30.70 9.21
CA SER A 189 -6.56 31.52 10.21
C SER A 189 -5.50 32.39 9.54
N THR A 190 -5.24 33.55 10.11
CA THR A 190 -4.09 34.41 9.74
C THR A 190 -2.74 33.76 10.11
N TYR A 191 -2.74 32.58 10.75
CA TYR A 191 -1.52 31.81 11.02
C TYR A 191 -0.94 31.20 9.73
N GLY A 192 0.18 31.78 9.26
CA GLY A 192 0.87 31.34 8.04
C GLY A 192 1.26 29.86 8.01
N TRP A 193 1.50 29.23 9.16
CA TRP A 193 1.83 27.79 9.23
C TRP A 193 0.66 26.87 8.85
N GLU A 194 -0.59 27.22 9.17
CA GLU A 194 -1.76 26.40 8.80
C GLU A 194 -1.99 26.44 7.28
N ASN A 195 -1.86 27.63 6.67
CA ASN A 195 -1.95 27.79 5.22
C ASN A 195 -0.80 27.07 4.49
N LEU A 196 0.42 27.20 5.00
CA LEU A 196 1.59 26.50 4.45
C LEU A 196 1.40 24.98 4.50
N PHE A 197 0.83 24.46 5.60
CA PHE A 197 0.55 23.04 5.75
C PHE A 197 -0.47 22.51 4.71
N VAL A 198 -1.57 23.24 4.49
CA VAL A 198 -2.58 22.88 3.47
C VAL A 198 -1.98 22.88 2.06
N VAL A 199 -1.15 23.88 1.74
CA VAL A 199 -0.47 23.97 0.44
C VAL A 199 0.49 22.79 0.24
N VAL A 200 1.29 22.43 1.25
CA VAL A 200 2.21 21.29 1.19
C VAL A 200 1.46 19.97 0.97
N ILE A 201 0.36 19.74 1.69
CA ILE A 201 -0.48 18.54 1.50
C ILE A 201 -1.02 18.49 0.08
N SER A 202 -1.56 19.60 -0.43
CA SER A 202 -2.13 19.68 -1.77
C SER A 202 -1.11 19.40 -2.86
N ILE A 203 0.09 20.00 -2.76
CA ILE A 203 1.20 19.76 -3.69
C ILE A 203 1.65 18.29 -3.62
N SER A 204 1.79 17.74 -2.41
CA SER A 204 2.21 16.34 -2.24
C SER A 204 1.23 15.35 -2.89
N GLY A 205 -0.08 15.62 -2.82
CA GLY A 205 -1.10 14.82 -3.49
C GLY A 205 -1.02 14.88 -5.01
N LEU A 206 -0.78 16.06 -5.57
CA LEU A 206 -0.60 16.23 -7.02
C LEU A 206 0.66 15.50 -7.52
N VAL A 207 1.77 15.60 -6.79
CA VAL A 207 3.03 14.89 -7.12
C VAL A 207 2.82 13.38 -7.06
N LEU A 208 2.13 12.86 -6.04
CA LEU A 208 1.80 11.44 -5.93
C LEU A 208 0.92 10.95 -7.10
N PHE A 209 -0.05 11.77 -7.52
CA PHE A 209 -0.90 11.44 -8.67
C PHE A 209 -0.11 11.42 -9.98
N MET A 210 0.75 12.42 -10.22
CA MET A 210 1.64 12.43 -11.37
C MET A 210 2.61 11.24 -11.38
N TYR A 211 3.13 10.85 -10.21
CA TYR A 211 3.98 9.67 -10.08
C TYR A 211 3.26 8.38 -10.48
N LEU A 212 2.02 8.18 -10.03
CA LEU A 212 1.21 7.02 -10.40
C LEU A 212 0.98 6.98 -11.92
N LEU A 213 0.55 8.11 -12.50
CA LEU A 213 0.29 8.22 -13.92
C LEU A 213 1.55 7.92 -14.73
N GLY A 214 2.67 8.54 -14.40
CA GLY A 214 3.94 8.35 -15.11
C GLY A 214 4.45 6.91 -15.03
N HIS A 215 4.33 6.27 -13.86
CA HIS A 215 4.77 4.89 -13.70
C HIS A 215 3.87 3.91 -14.46
N SER A 216 2.55 4.13 -14.42
CA SER A 216 1.58 3.28 -15.13
C SER A 216 1.72 3.43 -16.65
N GLN A 217 1.94 4.65 -17.14
CA GLN A 217 2.24 4.92 -18.56
C GLN A 217 3.54 4.25 -19.02
N THR A 218 4.61 4.41 -18.24
CA THR A 218 5.92 3.80 -18.56
C THR A 218 5.82 2.27 -18.61
N TYR A 219 5.08 1.67 -17.67
CA TYR A 219 4.83 0.23 -17.66
C TYR A 219 4.08 -0.22 -18.93
N MET A 220 2.97 0.44 -19.26
CA MET A 220 2.19 0.15 -20.46
C MET A 220 3.04 0.27 -21.74
N GLN A 221 3.84 1.33 -21.83
CA GLN A 221 4.73 1.56 -22.97
C GLN A 221 5.81 0.48 -23.09
N GLU A 222 6.38 0.03 -21.97
CA GLU A 222 7.38 -1.03 -21.94
C GLU A 222 6.78 -2.39 -22.35
N THR A 223 5.53 -2.67 -21.98
CA THR A 223 4.83 -3.88 -22.46
C THR A 223 4.56 -3.84 -23.95
N ASP A 224 4.08 -2.70 -24.49
CA ASP A 224 3.85 -2.53 -25.93
C ASP A 224 5.16 -2.62 -26.73
N ARG A 225 6.24 -2.04 -26.21
CA ARG A 225 7.59 -2.11 -26.82
C ARG A 225 8.10 -3.54 -26.89
N ARG A 226 8.00 -4.30 -25.80
CA ARG A 226 8.41 -5.72 -25.76
C ARG A 226 7.61 -6.58 -26.72
N GLU A 227 6.30 -6.34 -26.80
CA GLU A 227 5.41 -7.02 -27.72
C GLU A 227 5.74 -6.70 -29.19
N LYS A 228 6.06 -5.43 -29.51
CA LYS A 228 6.57 -5.03 -30.83
C LYS A 228 7.90 -5.70 -31.17
N ILE A 229 8.83 -5.79 -30.22
CA ILE A 229 10.11 -6.50 -30.42
C ILE A 229 9.88 -7.99 -30.68
N LYS A 230 9.04 -8.67 -29.89
CA LYS A 230 8.68 -10.08 -30.12
C LYS A 230 8.07 -10.28 -31.51
N CYS A 231 7.16 -9.39 -31.91
CA CYS A 231 6.55 -9.41 -33.24
C CYS A 231 7.59 -9.19 -34.36
N ASN A 232 8.47 -8.21 -34.23
CA ASN A 232 9.52 -7.95 -35.22
C ASN A 232 10.49 -9.13 -35.36
N LEU A 233 10.87 -9.77 -34.24
CA LEU A 233 11.68 -10.98 -34.25
C LEU A 233 10.96 -12.16 -34.92
N PHE A 234 9.65 -12.32 -34.67
CA PHE A 234 8.83 -13.35 -35.30
C PHE A 234 8.70 -13.11 -36.81
N LEU A 235 8.40 -11.88 -37.21
CA LEU A 235 8.31 -11.49 -38.62
C LEU A 235 9.65 -11.67 -39.33
N GLY A 236 10.78 -11.33 -38.69
CA GLY A 236 12.11 -11.57 -39.27
C GLY A 236 12.44 -13.05 -39.48
N LYS A 237 11.87 -13.96 -38.67
CA LYS A 237 11.97 -15.41 -38.91
C LYS A 237 11.12 -15.84 -40.10
N LEU A 238 9.93 -15.25 -40.26
CA LEU A 238 9.01 -15.59 -41.35
C LEU A 238 9.38 -14.94 -42.69
N GLU A 239 10.06 -13.79 -42.69
CA GLU A 239 10.56 -13.13 -43.89
C GLU A 239 11.63 -13.98 -44.60
N LYS A 240 12.33 -14.86 -43.87
CA LYS A 240 13.19 -15.90 -44.44
C LYS A 240 12.45 -16.98 -45.21
N VAL A 241 11.11 -17.03 -45.13
CA VAL A 241 10.24 -18.02 -45.79
C VAL A 241 9.55 -17.41 -47.03
N ASP A 242 10.08 -16.32 -47.59
CA ASP A 242 9.64 -15.53 -48.78
C ASP A 242 8.21 -14.94 -48.75
N SER A 243 7.24 -15.59 -48.10
CA SER A 243 5.81 -15.25 -48.13
C SER A 243 5.39 -13.93 -47.45
N LEU A 244 6.33 -13.19 -46.87
CA LEU A 244 6.06 -12.01 -46.04
C LEU A 244 6.78 -10.73 -46.49
N LYS A 245 7.71 -10.83 -47.46
CA LYS A 245 8.55 -9.72 -47.90
C LYS A 245 7.74 -8.59 -48.54
N ASP A 246 6.75 -8.92 -49.36
CA ASP A 246 5.96 -7.93 -50.11
C ASP A 246 4.65 -7.52 -49.41
N LYS A 247 4.41 -7.99 -48.18
CA LYS A 247 3.17 -7.69 -47.45
C LYS A 247 3.24 -6.33 -46.77
N ALA A 248 2.15 -5.56 -46.92
CA ALA A 248 1.94 -4.28 -46.27
C ALA A 248 2.09 -4.37 -44.73
N PRO A 249 2.55 -3.30 -44.05
CA PRO A 249 2.82 -3.29 -42.62
C PRO A 249 1.57 -3.63 -41.78
N GLU A 250 0.38 -3.28 -42.25
CA GLU A 250 -0.90 -3.62 -41.62
C GLU A 250 -1.14 -5.14 -41.57
N VAL A 251 -0.84 -5.84 -42.66
CA VAL A 251 -0.97 -7.31 -42.74
C VAL A 251 0.05 -8.00 -41.83
N ARG A 252 1.29 -7.46 -41.78
CA ARG A 252 2.33 -7.94 -40.86
C ARG A 252 1.90 -7.79 -39.39
N GLN A 253 1.28 -6.67 -39.02
CA GLN A 253 0.74 -6.45 -37.67
C GLN A 253 -0.42 -7.40 -37.36
N GLU A 254 -1.34 -7.63 -38.29
CA GLU A 254 -2.48 -8.52 -38.08
C GLU A 254 -2.02 -9.99 -37.91
N ILE A 255 -1.00 -10.42 -38.65
CA ILE A 255 -0.38 -11.75 -38.47
C ILE A 255 0.19 -11.88 -37.06
N CYS A 256 0.94 -10.88 -36.57
CA CYS A 256 1.42 -10.88 -35.18
C CYS A 256 0.26 -10.89 -34.17
N ARG A 257 -0.82 -10.15 -34.44
CA ARG A 257 -2.01 -10.12 -33.57
C ARG A 257 -2.68 -11.49 -33.47
N ARG A 258 -2.78 -12.22 -34.59
CA ARG A 258 -3.35 -13.57 -34.63
C ARG A 258 -2.43 -14.59 -33.95
N ALA A 259 -1.13 -14.52 -34.21
CA ALA A 259 -0.15 -15.38 -33.54
C ALA A 259 -0.18 -15.18 -32.01
N ARG A 260 -0.27 -13.92 -31.54
CA ARG A 260 -0.43 -13.62 -30.10
C ARG A 260 -1.72 -14.20 -29.52
N ARG A 261 -2.86 -14.06 -30.22
CA ARG A 261 -4.14 -14.62 -29.76
C ARG A 261 -4.10 -16.15 -29.64
N ALA A 262 -3.47 -16.83 -30.60
CA ALA A 262 -3.29 -18.28 -30.54
C ALA A 262 -2.39 -18.70 -29.37
N ASP A 263 -1.31 -17.94 -29.10
CA ASP A 263 -0.39 -18.21 -27.99
C ASP A 263 -1.04 -18.00 -26.61
N VAL A 264 -1.91 -16.99 -26.48
CA VAL A 264 -2.71 -16.77 -25.26
C VAL A 264 -3.72 -17.90 -25.06
N SER A 265 -4.48 -18.25 -26.09
CA SER A 265 -5.50 -19.31 -26.01
C SER A 265 -4.91 -20.67 -25.65
N LYS A 266 -3.69 -20.96 -26.11
CA LYS A 266 -2.96 -22.19 -25.77
C LYS A 266 -2.50 -22.20 -24.31
N ARG A 267 -2.07 -21.04 -23.81
CA ARG A 267 -1.65 -20.86 -22.41
C ARG A 267 -2.82 -21.00 -21.44
N ASP A 268 -3.98 -20.46 -21.80
CA ASP A 268 -5.19 -20.57 -20.99
C ASP A 268 -5.65 -22.04 -20.88
N GLN A 269 -5.52 -22.82 -21.97
CA GLN A 269 -5.77 -24.27 -21.94
C GLN A 269 -4.78 -25.03 -21.04
N ASP A 270 -3.50 -24.65 -21.02
CA ASP A 270 -2.50 -25.26 -20.14
C ASP A 270 -2.77 -24.94 -18.65
N TYR A 271 -3.37 -23.78 -18.34
CA TYR A 271 -3.77 -23.42 -16.97
C TYR A 271 -5.01 -24.18 -16.48
N GLU A 272 -5.97 -24.47 -17.36
CA GLU A 272 -7.16 -25.26 -16.99
C GLU A 272 -6.88 -26.76 -16.87
N SER A 273 -5.78 -27.25 -17.45
CA SER A 273 -5.41 -28.66 -17.45
C SER A 273 -4.54 -29.09 -16.25
N CYS A 274 -4.31 -28.21 -15.27
CA CYS A 274 -3.49 -28.40 -14.06
C CYS A 274 -4.36 -28.27 -12.81
#